data_AF-A0A6C0K927-F1
#
_entry.id   AF-A0A6C0K927-F1
#
_cell.length_a   1.000
_cell.length_b   1.000
_cell.length_c   1.000
_cell.angle_alpha   90.00
_cell.angle_beta   90.00
_cell.angle_gamma   90.00
#
_symmetry.space_group_name_H-M   'P 1'
#
loop_
_entity.id
_entity.type
_entity.pdbx_description
1 polymer ?
#
loop_
_entity_poly.entity_id
_entity_poly.type
_entity_poly.pdbx_seq_one_letter_code
_entity_poly.pdbx_strand_id
1 'polypeptide(L)'
;MQIPALCLLDKNSVDPFPCIADLYEIFMKKGIRTVFFTLGAGRSCIPELEIAEMIGCPVNIICENESEATAWGEVKECLKTHKMLNGGFSEGAEKKWVLTKNVRIVSPEWKSGNILSKVKEACKSMSISEDNTRIDILKIDMKAGRLALYEILDAGFRPAVLIIRWENDPNLHPGVRLAAGNLQNCGYVLLKKEGQKYLYFFVDNDMYATCSWEIEGSVNPMVDNLVQQVLSEISTPPPSANRKVDNNIFDTIVDAC
;
A
#
# COMPACT_ATOMS: atom_id res chain seq x y z
N MET A 1 -15.68 4.80 3.86
CA MET A 1 -14.25 5.15 4.07
C MET A 1 -13.94 6.34 3.18
N GLN A 2 -13.46 7.46 3.72
CA GLN A 2 -13.05 8.60 2.91
C GLN A 2 -11.69 8.28 2.27
N ILE A 3 -11.57 8.44 0.96
CA ILE A 3 -10.29 8.22 0.25
C ILE A 3 -9.34 9.34 0.69
N PRO A 4 -8.13 9.01 1.21
CA PRO A 4 -7.19 10.02 1.66
C PRO A 4 -6.66 10.84 0.47
N ALA A 5 -6.23 12.07 0.74
CA ALA A 5 -5.60 12.90 -0.28
C ALA A 5 -4.32 12.23 -0.81
N LEU A 6 -4.06 12.35 -2.11
CA LEU A 6 -2.96 11.63 -2.79
C LEU A 6 -1.95 12.62 -3.37
N CYS A 7 -0.66 12.29 -3.28
CA CYS A 7 0.44 13.09 -3.81
C CYS A 7 1.37 12.26 -4.69
N LEU A 8 2.49 12.85 -5.13
CA LEU A 8 3.62 12.17 -5.73
C LEU A 8 4.87 12.54 -4.89
N LEU A 9 5.59 11.52 -4.44
CA LEU A 9 6.93 11.64 -3.89
C LEU A 9 7.91 11.88 -5.02
N ASP A 10 8.95 12.65 -4.74
CA ASP A 10 9.97 13.01 -5.73
C ASP A 10 9.36 13.60 -7.02
N LYS A 11 8.31 14.44 -6.85
CA LYS A 11 7.44 14.91 -7.94
C LYS A 11 8.14 15.60 -9.11
N ASN A 12 9.35 16.12 -8.87
CA ASN A 12 10.12 16.86 -9.86
C ASN A 12 11.19 15.99 -10.55
N SER A 13 11.33 14.71 -10.17
CA SER A 13 12.28 13.81 -10.78
C SER A 13 11.68 13.01 -11.93
N VAL A 14 12.55 12.25 -12.59
CA VAL A 14 12.17 11.31 -13.65
C VAL A 14 11.50 10.04 -13.12
N ASP A 15 11.45 9.83 -11.80
CA ASP A 15 10.96 8.59 -11.20
C ASP A 15 10.05 8.81 -9.97
N PRO A 16 8.97 9.62 -10.07
CA PRO A 16 8.10 9.92 -8.94
C PRO A 16 7.33 8.68 -8.45
N PHE A 17 6.99 8.64 -7.16
CA PHE A 17 6.22 7.55 -6.55
C PHE A 17 4.86 8.02 -6.03
N PRO A 18 3.77 7.26 -6.26
CA PRO A 18 2.47 7.61 -5.69
C PRO A 18 2.48 7.42 -4.17
N CYS A 19 1.87 8.37 -3.45
CA CYS A 19 1.79 8.33 -1.99
C CYS A 19 0.52 9.02 -1.46
N ILE A 20 0.23 8.82 -0.18
CA ILE A 20 -0.82 9.52 0.57
C ILE A 20 -0.22 10.84 1.07
N ALA A 21 -0.89 11.97 0.83
CA ALA A 21 -0.38 13.30 1.16
C ALA A 21 -0.15 13.48 2.67
N ASP A 22 -1.11 13.04 3.48
CA ASP A 22 -1.09 13.20 4.94
C ASP A 22 -0.79 11.88 5.66
N LEU A 23 0.27 11.18 5.22
CA LEU A 23 0.73 9.94 5.89
C LEU A 23 0.92 10.10 7.41
N TYR A 24 1.33 11.30 7.84
CA TYR A 24 1.46 11.63 9.25
C TYR A 24 0.17 11.37 10.04
N GLU A 25 -1.01 11.77 9.55
CA GLU A 25 -2.27 11.60 10.26
C GLU A 25 -2.62 10.12 10.50
N ILE A 26 -2.25 9.26 9.54
CA ILE A 26 -2.47 7.81 9.64
C ILE A 26 -1.56 7.20 10.71
N PHE A 27 -0.32 7.67 10.82
CA PHE A 27 0.71 7.05 11.63
C PHE A 27 1.13 7.87 12.87
N MET A 28 0.52 9.02 13.15
CA MET A 28 0.93 9.96 14.22
C MET A 28 0.99 9.32 15.60
N LYS A 29 0.09 8.37 15.89
CA LYS A 29 0.08 7.63 17.17
C LYS A 29 1.27 6.70 17.34
N LYS A 30 1.87 6.24 16.23
CA LYS A 30 3.06 5.38 16.21
C LYS A 30 4.34 6.21 16.10
N GLY A 31 4.35 7.26 15.29
CA GLY A 31 5.49 8.17 15.08
C GLY A 31 6.77 7.40 14.77
N ILE A 32 7.79 7.56 15.61
CA ILE A 32 9.08 6.87 15.48
C ILE A 32 8.98 5.33 15.54
N ARG A 33 7.87 4.77 16.04
CA ARG A 33 7.62 3.32 16.08
C ARG A 33 6.89 2.80 14.83
N THR A 34 6.69 3.64 13.81
CA THR A 34 6.17 3.20 12.51
C THR A 34 7.22 2.36 11.80
N VAL A 35 6.90 1.09 11.53
CA VAL A 35 7.84 0.15 10.91
C VAL A 35 7.75 0.29 9.39
N PHE A 36 8.62 1.13 8.82
CA PHE A 36 8.73 1.31 7.38
C PHE A 36 9.86 0.43 6.81
N PHE A 37 9.51 -0.42 5.85
CA PHE A 37 10.44 -1.23 5.07
C PHE A 37 10.46 -0.80 3.59
N THR A 38 11.65 -0.81 3.00
CA THR A 38 11.86 -0.75 1.55
C THR A 38 12.67 -1.96 1.09
N LEU A 39 12.24 -2.58 -0.01
CA LEU A 39 12.94 -3.68 -0.67
C LEU A 39 13.44 -3.22 -2.04
N GLY A 40 14.76 -3.26 -2.23
CA GLY A 40 15.43 -2.67 -3.39
C GLY A 40 15.59 -1.16 -3.26
N ALA A 41 16.62 -0.61 -3.92
CA ALA A 41 16.91 0.82 -3.87
C ALA A 41 16.13 1.63 -4.92
N GLY A 42 15.70 1.02 -6.03
CA GLY A 42 15.06 1.77 -7.10
C GLY A 42 16.04 2.68 -7.85
N ARG A 43 15.58 3.85 -8.29
CA ARG A 43 16.41 4.84 -9.00
C ARG A 43 16.90 5.99 -8.13
N SER A 44 16.23 6.25 -7.00
CA SER A 44 16.45 7.41 -6.15
C SER A 44 16.07 7.07 -4.71
N CYS A 45 16.80 7.62 -3.74
CA CYS A 45 16.49 7.47 -2.31
C CYS A 45 15.40 8.42 -1.80
N ILE A 46 14.99 9.40 -2.62
CA ILE A 46 14.10 10.49 -2.20
C ILE A 46 12.73 10.00 -1.70
N PRO A 47 12.05 9.04 -2.36
CA PRO A 47 10.74 8.57 -1.88
C PRO A 47 10.79 8.04 -0.44
N GLU A 48 11.79 7.24 -0.10
CA GLU A 48 12.01 6.72 1.25
C GLU A 48 12.28 7.83 2.26
N LEU A 49 13.15 8.79 1.90
CA LEU A 49 13.50 9.90 2.78
C LEU A 49 12.31 10.83 3.01
N GLU A 50 11.48 11.07 1.99
CA GLU A 50 10.25 11.86 2.12
C GLU A 50 9.22 11.18 3.03
N ILE A 51 8.99 9.87 2.89
CA ILE A 51 8.10 9.12 3.80
C ILE A 51 8.64 9.18 5.24
N ALA A 52 9.95 8.93 5.42
CA ALA A 52 10.59 8.93 6.73
C ALA A 52 10.51 10.32 7.39
N GLU A 53 10.69 11.39 6.62
CA GLU A 53 10.60 12.78 7.07
C GLU A 53 9.15 13.17 7.41
N MET A 54 8.16 12.83 6.57
CA MET A 54 6.74 13.11 6.83
C MET A 54 6.24 12.50 8.14
N ILE A 55 6.67 11.28 8.47
CA ILE A 55 6.20 10.54 9.65
C ILE A 55 7.12 10.74 10.86
N GLY A 56 8.40 11.05 10.63
CA GLY A 56 9.44 11.04 11.65
C GLY A 56 9.85 9.62 12.07
N CYS A 57 9.84 8.66 11.15
CA CYS A 57 10.14 7.25 11.44
C CYS A 57 11.46 6.76 10.82
N PRO A 58 12.07 5.69 11.36
CA PRO A 58 13.16 4.98 10.69
C PRO A 58 12.69 4.28 9.42
N VAL A 59 13.55 4.26 8.40
CA VAL A 59 13.41 3.43 7.20
C VAL A 59 14.37 2.24 7.29
N ASN A 60 13.83 1.03 7.12
CA ASN A 60 14.57 -0.22 7.11
C ASN A 60 14.71 -0.69 5.67
N ILE A 61 15.95 -0.76 5.19
CA ILE A 61 16.30 -1.03 3.79
C ILE A 61 16.84 -2.45 3.69
N ILE A 62 16.27 -3.21 2.77
CA ILE A 62 16.81 -4.50 2.33
C ILE A 62 17.24 -4.32 0.88
N CYS A 63 18.54 -4.33 0.66
CA CYS A 63 19.13 -4.14 -0.67
C CYS A 63 19.05 -5.44 -1.48
N GLU A 64 18.95 -5.33 -2.82
CA GLU A 64 19.08 -6.48 -3.71
C GLU A 64 20.54 -6.99 -3.76
N ASN A 65 21.50 -6.09 -3.63
CA ASN A 65 22.94 -6.36 -3.81
C ASN A 65 23.82 -5.35 -3.05
N GLU A 66 25.12 -5.65 -2.96
CA GLU A 66 26.11 -4.79 -2.28
C GLU A 66 26.26 -3.40 -2.90
N SER A 67 26.02 -3.24 -4.20
CA SER A 67 26.07 -1.92 -4.86
C SER A 67 24.99 -0.99 -4.32
N GLU A 68 23.78 -1.50 -4.11
CA GLU A 68 22.70 -0.74 -3.49
C GLU A 68 23.02 -0.41 -2.02
N ALA A 69 23.59 -1.36 -1.28
CA ALA A 69 24.02 -1.12 0.10
C ALA A 69 25.09 -0.02 0.19
N THR A 70 26.02 0.01 -0.77
CA THR A 70 27.03 1.07 -0.88
C THR A 70 26.40 2.42 -1.18
N ALA A 71 25.47 2.48 -2.14
CA ALA A 71 24.75 3.72 -2.49
C ALA A 71 23.95 4.27 -1.29
N TRP A 72 23.30 3.40 -0.51
CA TRP A 72 22.65 3.80 0.75
C TRP A 72 23.64 4.23 1.83
N GLY A 73 24.86 3.68 1.84
CA GLY A 73 25.98 4.18 2.65
C GLY A 73 26.34 5.62 2.30
N GLU A 74 26.40 5.96 1.02
CA GLU A 74 26.63 7.33 0.55
C GLU A 74 25.50 8.27 0.97
N VAL A 75 24.24 7.83 0.86
CA VAL A 75 23.08 8.61 1.35
C VAL A 75 23.23 8.93 2.83
N LYS A 76 23.69 8.00 3.66
CA LYS A 76 23.92 8.24 5.09
C LYS A 76 25.01 9.29 5.33
N GLU A 77 26.08 9.31 4.53
CA GLU A 77 27.11 10.34 4.63
C GLU A 77 26.63 11.71 4.09
N CYS A 78 25.82 11.73 3.03
CA CYS A 78 25.15 12.95 2.55
C CYS A 78 24.25 13.56 3.63
N LEU A 79 23.43 12.74 4.31
CA LEU A 79 22.58 13.17 5.43
C LEU A 79 23.38 13.64 6.64
N LYS A 80 24.54 13.01 6.91
CA LYS A 80 25.41 13.38 8.03
C LYS A 80 26.06 14.74 7.84
N THR A 81 26.52 14.99 6.61
CA THR A 81 27.32 16.17 6.27
C THR A 81 26.49 17.30 5.69
N HIS A 82 25.25 17.03 5.30
CA HIS A 82 24.37 17.91 4.51
C HIS A 82 25.09 18.47 3.27
N LYS A 83 25.88 17.61 2.60
CA LYS A 83 26.60 17.94 1.38
C LYS A 83 26.40 16.83 0.35
N MET A 84 26.24 17.21 -0.90
CA MET A 84 26.23 16.26 -2.01
C MET A 84 27.64 15.71 -2.23
N LEU A 85 27.77 14.37 -2.24
CA LEU A 85 29.05 13.68 -2.45
C LEU A 85 29.19 13.23 -3.91
N ASN A 86 28.37 12.26 -4.32
CA ASN A 86 28.35 11.66 -5.64
C ASN A 86 26.91 11.74 -6.16
N GLY A 87 26.64 12.52 -7.21
CA GLY A 87 25.30 12.66 -7.80
C GLY A 87 24.68 11.32 -8.24
N GLY A 88 23.44 11.31 -8.72
CA GLY A 88 22.73 10.07 -9.05
C GLY A 88 21.81 9.61 -7.92
N PHE A 89 22.00 8.40 -7.36
CA PHE A 89 21.08 7.82 -6.39
C PHE A 89 20.89 8.69 -5.12
N SER A 90 21.97 9.33 -4.67
CA SER A 90 21.98 10.16 -3.45
C SER A 90 21.58 11.63 -3.69
N GLU A 91 21.27 12.00 -4.94
CA GLU A 91 20.95 13.38 -5.31
C GLU A 91 19.69 13.88 -4.57
N GLY A 92 19.81 15.03 -3.92
CA GLY A 92 18.73 15.65 -3.15
C GLY A 92 18.62 15.13 -1.70
N ALA A 93 19.36 14.08 -1.33
CA ALA A 93 19.37 13.56 0.04
C ALA A 93 19.86 14.63 1.04
N GLU A 94 20.78 15.50 0.63
CA GLU A 94 21.35 16.56 1.47
C GLU A 94 20.30 17.58 1.97
N LYS A 95 19.16 17.68 1.26
CA LYS A 95 18.05 18.58 1.58
C LYS A 95 17.01 17.97 2.52
N LYS A 96 17.12 16.68 2.84
CA LYS A 96 16.16 15.94 3.65
C LYS A 96 16.54 15.99 5.13
N TRP A 97 15.55 16.18 6.00
CA TRP A 97 15.75 16.21 7.45
C TRP A 97 15.53 14.83 8.09
N VAL A 98 16.30 13.84 7.63
CA VAL A 98 16.28 12.48 8.18
C VAL A 98 17.59 12.20 8.92
N LEU A 99 17.49 11.78 10.19
CA LEU A 99 18.68 11.42 10.95
C LEU A 99 19.35 10.19 10.35
N THR A 100 20.68 10.19 10.27
CA THR A 100 21.46 9.08 9.70
C THR A 100 21.19 7.74 10.38
N LYS A 101 20.96 7.73 11.71
CA LYS A 101 20.58 6.55 12.49
C LYS A 101 19.20 5.97 12.12
N ASN A 102 18.35 6.77 11.48
CA ASN A 102 17.03 6.38 11.03
C ASN A 102 17.06 5.73 9.63
N VAL A 103 18.19 5.78 8.93
CA VAL A 103 18.42 5.01 7.69
C VAL A 103 19.14 3.72 8.04
N ARG A 104 18.43 2.59 8.02
CA ARG A 104 18.92 1.30 8.53
C ARG A 104 19.04 0.30 7.40
N ILE A 105 20.26 -0.08 7.06
CA ILE A 105 20.51 -1.14 6.07
C ILE A 105 20.47 -2.46 6.83
N VAL A 106 19.36 -3.20 6.75
CA VAL A 106 19.11 -4.43 7.54
C VAL A 106 19.82 -5.62 6.92
N SER A 107 20.00 -5.63 5.61
CA SER A 107 20.72 -6.69 4.91
C SER A 107 21.27 -6.18 3.58
N PRO A 108 22.53 -6.48 3.25
CA PRO A 108 23.13 -6.05 1.99
C PRO A 108 22.56 -6.80 0.78
N GLU A 109 21.91 -7.96 1.00
CA GLU A 109 21.33 -8.77 -0.07
C GLU A 109 19.98 -9.38 0.34
N TRP A 110 19.00 -9.27 -0.54
CA TRP A 110 17.76 -9.99 -0.42
C TRP A 110 17.99 -11.47 -0.75
N LYS A 111 17.68 -12.33 0.23
CA LYS A 111 17.68 -13.78 0.09
C LYS A 111 16.35 -14.26 0.61
N SER A 112 15.63 -15.01 -0.22
CA SER A 112 14.30 -15.51 0.13
C SER A 112 14.35 -16.45 1.33
N GLY A 113 13.27 -16.48 2.11
CA GLY A 113 13.12 -17.31 3.30
C GLY A 113 13.64 -16.68 4.59
N ASN A 114 13.98 -15.39 4.58
CA ASN A 114 14.56 -14.70 5.74
C ASN A 114 13.88 -13.37 6.09
N ILE A 115 12.73 -13.03 5.50
CA ILE A 115 12.08 -11.74 5.78
C ILE A 115 11.60 -11.63 7.23
N LEU A 116 11.08 -12.72 7.81
CA LEU A 116 10.55 -12.73 9.17
C LEU A 116 11.61 -12.34 10.21
N SER A 117 12.82 -12.90 10.10
CA SER A 117 13.90 -12.58 11.04
C SER A 117 14.33 -11.12 10.92
N LYS A 118 14.43 -10.59 9.69
CA LYS A 118 14.80 -9.19 9.41
C LYS A 118 13.76 -8.22 9.97
N VAL A 119 12.47 -8.54 9.83
CA VAL A 119 11.38 -7.74 10.41
C VAL A 119 11.42 -7.77 11.93
N LYS A 120 11.63 -8.95 12.55
CA LYS A 120 11.80 -9.09 14.00
C LYS A 120 13.00 -8.30 14.53
N GLU A 121 14.14 -8.36 13.85
CA GLU A 121 15.34 -7.59 14.20
C GLU A 121 15.08 -6.08 14.14
N ALA A 122 14.47 -5.59 13.05
CA ALA A 122 14.11 -4.19 12.91
C ALA A 122 13.14 -3.76 14.02
N CYS A 123 12.07 -4.52 14.28
CA CYS A 123 11.12 -4.23 15.36
C CYS A 123 11.81 -4.18 16.73
N LYS A 124 12.69 -5.14 17.03
CA LYS A 124 13.46 -5.17 18.27
C LYS A 124 14.34 -3.92 18.44
N SER A 125 15.02 -3.49 17.38
CA SER A 125 15.83 -2.27 17.38
C SER A 125 15.02 -0.96 17.53
N MET A 126 13.69 -1.04 17.38
CA MET A 126 12.73 0.05 17.59
C MET A 126 12.01 -0.06 18.95
N SER A 127 12.44 -1.00 19.80
CA SER A 127 11.79 -1.32 21.08
C SER A 127 10.32 -1.70 20.92
N ILE A 128 9.99 -2.41 19.84
CA ILE A 128 8.68 -3.03 19.61
C ILE A 128 8.74 -4.46 20.15
N SER A 129 7.74 -4.87 20.93
CA SER A 129 7.65 -6.21 21.49
C SER A 129 7.47 -7.27 20.39
N GLU A 130 7.91 -8.49 20.67
CA GLU A 130 7.81 -9.59 19.70
C GLU A 130 6.35 -9.87 19.29
N ASP A 131 5.41 -9.82 20.25
CA ASP A 131 3.96 -9.98 20.01
C ASP A 131 3.36 -8.89 19.12
N ASN A 132 4.10 -7.80 18.88
CA ASN A 132 3.67 -6.67 18.06
C ASN A 132 4.62 -6.46 16.86
N THR A 133 5.33 -7.52 16.46
CA THR A 133 6.13 -7.53 15.23
C THR A 133 5.21 -7.29 14.04
N ARG A 134 5.49 -6.26 13.26
CA ARG A 134 4.64 -5.85 12.13
C ARG A 134 5.44 -5.07 11.10
N ILE A 135 4.83 -4.84 9.96
CA ILE A 135 5.26 -3.86 8.97
C ILE A 135 4.10 -2.88 8.83
N ASP A 136 4.37 -1.58 8.97
CA ASP A 136 3.34 -0.54 8.84
C ASP A 136 3.28 -0.01 7.40
N ILE A 137 4.45 0.21 6.79
CA ILE A 137 4.61 0.68 5.41
C ILE A 137 5.61 -0.23 4.71
N LEU A 138 5.30 -0.66 3.49
CA LEU A 138 6.18 -1.46 2.66
C LEU A 138 6.31 -0.83 1.27
N LYS A 139 7.54 -0.52 0.86
CA LYS A 139 7.88 -0.22 -0.54
C LYS A 139 8.61 -1.40 -1.15
N ILE A 140 8.22 -1.81 -2.35
CA ILE A 140 8.90 -2.86 -3.13
C ILE A 140 9.28 -2.28 -4.48
N ASP A 141 10.57 -2.17 -4.72
CA ASP A 141 11.15 -1.54 -5.91
C ASP A 141 12.32 -2.35 -6.45
N MET A 142 12.06 -3.65 -6.64
CA MET A 142 13.06 -4.64 -7.00
C MET A 142 12.59 -5.59 -8.10
N LYS A 143 13.51 -6.26 -8.80
CA LYS A 143 13.14 -7.19 -9.89
C LYS A 143 12.32 -8.38 -9.41
N ALA A 144 12.63 -8.92 -8.24
CA ALA A 144 11.92 -10.06 -7.64
C ALA A 144 10.73 -9.63 -6.76
N GLY A 145 10.14 -8.45 -7.02
CA GLY A 145 9.17 -7.82 -6.13
C GLY A 145 7.95 -8.68 -5.80
N ARG A 146 7.44 -9.46 -6.77
CA ARG A 146 6.32 -10.38 -6.56
C ARG A 146 6.64 -11.49 -5.56
N LEU A 147 7.83 -12.09 -5.64
CA LEU A 147 8.22 -13.17 -4.71
C LEU A 147 8.38 -12.61 -3.30
N ALA A 148 9.04 -11.46 -3.16
CA ALA A 148 9.20 -10.81 -1.88
C ALA A 148 7.87 -10.40 -1.24
N LEU A 149 6.92 -9.92 -2.05
CA LEU A 149 5.56 -9.63 -1.59
C LEU A 149 4.89 -10.88 -1.03
N TYR A 150 4.92 -12.00 -1.76
CA TYR A 150 4.31 -13.23 -1.28
C TYR A 150 4.96 -13.73 0.00
N GLU A 151 6.29 -13.66 0.12
CA GLU A 151 6.99 -14.04 1.36
C GLU A 151 6.54 -13.20 2.56
N ILE A 152 6.30 -11.89 2.36
CA ILE A 152 5.81 -11.00 3.42
C ILE A 152 4.38 -11.34 3.82
N LEU A 153 3.51 -11.56 2.84
CA LEU A 153 2.10 -11.89 3.11
C LEU A 153 1.96 -13.29 3.73
N ASP A 154 2.76 -14.26 3.27
CA ASP A 154 2.80 -15.63 3.79
C ASP A 154 3.33 -15.67 5.24
N ALA A 155 4.31 -14.81 5.56
CA ALA A 155 4.77 -14.59 6.93
C ALA A 155 3.74 -13.93 7.86
N GLY A 156 2.52 -13.66 7.38
CA GLY A 156 1.42 -13.09 8.15
C GLY A 156 1.45 -11.57 8.28
N PHE A 157 2.40 -10.87 7.63
CA PHE A 157 2.43 -9.42 7.67
C PHE A 157 1.40 -8.82 6.72
N ARG A 158 0.73 -7.75 7.17
CA ARG A 158 -0.23 -6.97 6.39
C ARG A 158 0.10 -5.48 6.53
N PRO A 159 1.05 -4.96 5.74
CA PRO A 159 1.35 -3.53 5.72
C PRO A 159 0.11 -2.68 5.48
N ALA A 160 -0.09 -1.63 6.26
CA ALA A 160 -1.23 -0.72 6.05
C ALA A 160 -1.10 0.03 4.72
N VAL A 161 0.13 0.45 4.38
CA VAL A 161 0.47 1.09 3.11
C VAL A 161 1.46 0.22 2.35
N LEU A 162 1.15 -0.02 1.07
CA LEU A 162 1.97 -0.85 0.20
C LEU A 162 2.23 -0.10 -1.11
N ILE A 163 3.50 0.17 -1.41
CA ILE A 163 3.95 0.84 -2.63
C ILE A 163 4.74 -0.15 -3.44
N ILE A 164 4.27 -0.53 -4.63
CA ILE A 164 4.92 -1.55 -5.45
C ILE A 164 5.22 -1.01 -6.84
N ARG A 165 6.47 -1.18 -7.30
CA ARG A 165 6.78 -1.12 -8.73
C ARG A 165 6.66 -2.53 -9.31
N TRP A 166 5.62 -2.77 -10.10
CA TRP A 166 5.47 -4.05 -10.82
C TRP A 166 6.44 -4.12 -11.99
N GLU A 167 7.00 -5.31 -12.27
CA GLU A 167 7.89 -5.50 -13.42
C GLU A 167 7.20 -5.24 -14.78
N ASN A 168 5.87 -5.44 -14.82
CA ASN A 168 5.02 -5.27 -16.00
C ASN A 168 3.67 -4.67 -15.60
N ASP A 169 2.91 -4.16 -16.58
CA ASP A 169 1.54 -3.72 -16.33
C ASP A 169 0.63 -4.94 -16.00
N PRO A 170 -0.10 -4.94 -14.86
CA PRO A 170 -1.04 -6.02 -14.52
C PRO A 170 -2.12 -6.26 -15.59
N ASN A 171 -2.47 -5.25 -16.39
CA ASN A 171 -3.44 -5.41 -17.47
C ASN A 171 -2.85 -6.20 -18.65
N LEU A 172 -1.54 -6.21 -18.82
CA LEU A 172 -0.87 -6.81 -19.98
C LEU A 172 -0.16 -8.13 -19.64
N HIS A 173 0.32 -8.30 -18.41
CA HIS A 173 1.10 -9.47 -18.02
C HIS A 173 0.33 -10.38 -17.05
N PRO A 174 -0.03 -11.62 -17.43
CA PRO A 174 -0.85 -12.52 -16.61
C PRO A 174 -0.26 -12.77 -15.21
N GLY A 175 1.05 -12.97 -15.11
CA GLY A 175 1.71 -13.25 -13.85
C GLY A 175 1.66 -12.09 -12.84
N VAL A 176 1.63 -10.84 -13.33
CA VAL A 176 1.50 -9.65 -12.48
C VAL A 176 0.02 -9.41 -12.18
N ARG A 177 -0.87 -9.63 -13.15
CA ARG A 177 -2.32 -9.58 -12.97
C ARG A 177 -2.79 -10.42 -11.79
N LEU A 178 -2.32 -11.67 -11.73
CA LEU A 178 -2.66 -12.59 -10.65
C LEU A 178 -2.19 -12.06 -9.29
N ALA A 179 -0.97 -11.52 -9.20
CA ALA A 179 -0.45 -10.96 -7.95
C ALA A 179 -1.21 -9.71 -7.50
N ALA A 180 -1.48 -8.78 -8.43
CA ALA A 180 -2.24 -7.56 -8.15
C ALA A 180 -3.70 -7.88 -7.77
N GLY A 181 -4.33 -8.84 -8.45
CA GLY A 181 -5.67 -9.32 -8.13
C GLY A 181 -5.71 -10.02 -6.77
N ASN A 182 -4.73 -10.86 -6.46
CA ASN A 182 -4.62 -11.51 -5.14
C ASN A 182 -4.50 -10.48 -4.02
N LEU A 183 -3.68 -9.44 -4.19
CA LEU A 183 -3.61 -8.33 -3.23
C LEU A 183 -4.98 -7.69 -2.98
N GLN A 184 -5.72 -7.39 -4.06
CA GLN A 184 -7.03 -6.76 -3.93
C GLN A 184 -8.03 -7.67 -3.22
N ASN A 185 -8.00 -8.97 -3.52
CA ASN A 185 -8.81 -9.96 -2.83
C ASN A 185 -8.39 -10.15 -1.36
N CYS A 186 -7.12 -9.98 -1.02
CA CYS A 186 -6.62 -10.00 0.36
C CYS A 186 -6.87 -8.68 1.12
N GLY A 187 -7.84 -7.85 0.71
CA GLY A 187 -8.24 -6.65 1.45
C GLY A 187 -7.45 -5.38 1.17
N TYR A 188 -6.69 -5.31 0.07
CA TYR A 188 -6.05 -4.06 -0.36
C TYR A 188 -6.87 -3.33 -1.42
N VAL A 189 -6.94 -2.00 -1.32
CA VAL A 189 -7.52 -1.14 -2.36
C VAL A 189 -6.40 -0.41 -3.08
N LEU A 190 -6.45 -0.41 -4.42
CA LEU A 190 -5.57 0.43 -5.23
C LEU A 190 -6.02 1.89 -5.13
N LEU A 191 -5.17 2.76 -4.60
CA LEU A 191 -5.46 4.18 -4.46
C LEU A 191 -4.95 5.00 -5.64
N LYS A 192 -3.75 4.69 -6.14
CA LYS A 192 -3.11 5.46 -7.21
C LYS A 192 -2.13 4.61 -8.02
N LYS A 193 -2.00 4.94 -9.31
CA LYS A 193 -1.01 4.42 -10.24
C LYS A 193 -0.21 5.58 -10.83
N GLU A 194 1.10 5.40 -10.95
CA GLU A 194 2.02 6.28 -11.68
C GLU A 194 2.98 5.41 -12.49
N GLY A 195 2.77 5.30 -13.80
CA GLY A 195 3.50 4.35 -14.65
C GLY A 195 3.37 2.91 -14.16
N GLN A 196 4.50 2.26 -13.84
CA GLN A 196 4.54 0.90 -13.27
C GLN A 196 4.50 0.87 -11.73
N LYS A 197 4.22 1.99 -11.06
CA LYS A 197 4.18 2.11 -9.60
C LYS A 197 2.75 2.23 -9.11
N TYR A 198 2.43 1.48 -8.08
CA TYR A 198 1.08 1.29 -7.59
C TYR A 198 1.06 1.47 -6.07
N LEU A 199 0.15 2.31 -5.60
CA LEU A 199 -0.09 2.57 -4.18
C LEU A 199 -1.35 1.84 -3.75
N TYR A 200 -1.20 0.91 -2.82
CA TYR A 200 -2.29 0.16 -2.19
C TYR A 200 -2.42 0.54 -0.72
N PHE A 201 -3.65 0.44 -0.22
CA PHE A 201 -3.98 0.65 1.19
C PHE A 201 -4.82 -0.52 1.70
N PHE A 202 -4.45 -1.06 2.85
CA PHE A 202 -5.17 -2.18 3.46
C PHE A 202 -6.44 -1.68 4.16
N VAL A 203 -7.57 -2.28 3.81
CA VAL A 203 -8.90 -1.93 4.34
C VAL A 203 -9.62 -3.10 5.01
N ASP A 204 -8.95 -4.25 5.12
CA ASP A 204 -9.45 -5.47 5.78
C ASP A 204 -10.72 -6.07 5.13
N ASN A 205 -11.00 -5.71 3.88
CA ASN A 205 -12.07 -6.32 3.08
C ASN A 205 -11.54 -7.57 2.36
N ASP A 206 -11.17 -8.61 3.12
CA ASP A 206 -10.63 -9.86 2.57
C ASP A 206 -11.75 -10.71 1.93
N MET A 207 -11.76 -10.77 0.60
CA MET A 207 -12.70 -11.57 -0.18
C MET A 207 -12.49 -13.07 0.04
N TYR A 208 -11.25 -13.51 0.32
CA TYR A 208 -10.98 -14.93 0.58
C TYR A 208 -11.61 -15.42 1.87
N ALA A 209 -11.97 -14.53 2.80
CA ALA A 209 -12.72 -14.89 4.00
C ALA A 209 -14.11 -15.47 3.68
N THR A 210 -14.63 -15.22 2.47
CA THR A 210 -15.91 -15.79 2.00
C THR A 210 -15.75 -17.15 1.33
N CYS A 211 -14.52 -17.55 0.98
CA CYS A 211 -14.25 -18.84 0.38
C CYS A 211 -14.22 -19.94 1.45
N SER A 212 -14.98 -21.01 1.24
CA SER A 212 -14.85 -22.25 2.01
C SER A 212 -14.20 -23.31 1.15
N TRP A 213 -13.08 -23.86 1.62
CA TRP A 213 -12.35 -24.94 0.95
C TRP A 213 -12.95 -26.32 1.22
N GLU A 214 -13.95 -26.40 2.11
CA GLU A 214 -14.67 -27.62 2.47
C GLU A 214 -15.94 -27.81 1.62
N ILE A 215 -16.38 -26.79 0.87
CA ILE A 215 -17.59 -26.85 0.05
C ILE A 215 -17.22 -27.24 -1.38
N GLU A 216 -17.38 -28.53 -1.70
CA GLU A 216 -17.21 -29.05 -3.05
C GLU A 216 -18.36 -28.59 -3.98
N GLY A 217 -18.06 -28.33 -5.25
CA GLY A 217 -19.05 -28.04 -6.28
C GLY A 217 -19.61 -26.61 -6.30
N SER A 218 -19.17 -25.71 -5.41
CA SER A 218 -19.47 -24.28 -5.50
C SER A 218 -18.75 -23.64 -6.69
N VAL A 219 -19.41 -22.65 -7.34
CA VAL A 219 -18.74 -21.78 -8.32
C VAL A 219 -17.81 -20.85 -7.52
N ASN A 220 -16.97 -20.04 -8.17
CA ASN A 220 -16.11 -19.08 -7.48
C ASN A 220 -16.92 -18.33 -6.38
N PRO A 221 -16.57 -18.44 -5.09
CA PRO A 221 -17.37 -17.90 -3.99
C PRO A 221 -17.63 -16.38 -4.09
N MET A 222 -16.73 -15.66 -4.77
CA MET A 222 -16.94 -14.23 -5.07
C MET A 222 -18.08 -14.01 -6.07
N VAL A 223 -18.18 -14.87 -7.09
CA VAL A 223 -19.26 -14.84 -8.09
C VAL A 223 -20.58 -15.22 -7.42
N ASP A 224 -20.57 -16.26 -6.58
CA ASP A 224 -21.76 -16.68 -5.85
C ASP A 224 -22.30 -15.55 -4.94
N ASN A 225 -21.43 -14.89 -4.18
CA ASN A 225 -21.83 -13.74 -3.35
C ASN A 225 -22.41 -12.58 -4.17
N LEU A 226 -21.78 -12.25 -5.31
CA LEU A 226 -22.29 -11.19 -6.19
C LEU A 226 -23.68 -11.54 -6.74
N VAL A 227 -23.87 -12.78 -7.20
CA VAL A 227 -25.16 -13.25 -7.71
C VAL A 227 -26.21 -13.20 -6.62
N GLN A 228 -25.91 -13.65 -5.40
CA GLN A 228 -26.85 -13.59 -4.28
C GLN A 228 -27.24 -12.15 -3.89
N GLN A 229 -26.28 -11.22 -3.88
CA GLN A 229 -26.57 -9.80 -3.63
C GLN A 229 -27.53 -9.23 -4.67
N VAL A 230 -27.25 -9.44 -5.96
CA VAL A 230 -28.11 -8.98 -7.05
C VAL A 230 -29.51 -9.59 -6.96
N LEU A 231 -29.61 -10.89 -6.68
CA LEU A 231 -30.91 -11.56 -6.53
C LEU A 231 -31.69 -11.02 -5.33
N SER A 232 -31.02 -10.68 -4.22
CA SER A 232 -31.66 -10.11 -3.04
C SER A 232 -32.22 -8.70 -3.30
N GLU A 233 -31.50 -7.88 -4.06
CA GLU A 233 -31.95 -6.53 -4.44
C GLU A 233 -33.17 -6.59 -5.37
N ILE A 234 -33.17 -7.50 -6.35
CA ILE A 234 -34.30 -7.71 -7.26
C ILE A 234 -35.54 -8.24 -6.50
N SER A 235 -35.33 -8.98 -5.42
CA SER A 235 -36.41 -9.58 -4.61
C SER A 235 -37.01 -8.64 -3.57
N THR A 236 -36.42 -7.44 -3.35
CA THR A 236 -37.04 -6.44 -2.47
C THR A 236 -38.23 -5.77 -3.18
N PRO A 237 -39.47 -5.89 -2.66
CA PRO A 237 -40.61 -5.18 -3.24
C PRO A 237 -40.35 -3.66 -3.13
N PRO A 238 -40.81 -2.86 -4.11
CA PRO A 238 -40.61 -1.41 -4.05
C PRO A 238 -41.21 -0.88 -2.75
N PRO A 239 -40.57 0.13 -2.11
CA PRO A 239 -41.13 0.73 -0.90
C PRO A 239 -42.55 1.14 -1.20
N SER A 240 -43.49 0.66 -0.40
CA SER A 240 -44.90 0.98 -0.53
C SER A 240 -45.04 2.50 -0.54
N ALA A 241 -45.32 3.04 -1.73
CA ALA A 241 -45.69 4.43 -1.84
C ALA A 241 -46.94 4.61 -0.98
N ASN A 242 -46.80 5.24 0.18
CA ASN A 242 -47.89 5.90 0.86
C ASN A 242 -48.36 7.07 -0.03
N ARG A 243 -48.97 6.74 -1.19
CA ARG A 243 -49.89 7.63 -1.86
C ARG A 243 -51.13 7.66 -0.97
N LYS A 244 -51.18 8.66 -0.08
CA LYS A 244 -52.48 9.25 0.24
C LYS A 244 -53.05 9.69 -1.10
N VAL A 245 -54.07 8.97 -1.55
CA VAL A 245 -54.94 9.44 -2.63
C VAL A 245 -55.72 10.59 -2.01
N ASP A 246 -55.27 11.82 -2.28
CA ASP A 246 -56.09 12.99 -2.04
C ASP A 246 -57.24 12.94 -3.05
N ASN A 247 -58.34 12.30 -2.66
CA ASN A 247 -59.63 12.41 -3.31
C ASN A 247 -60.10 13.87 -3.14
N ASN A 248 -59.74 14.79 -4.06
CA ASN A 248 -60.42 16.08 -4.26
C ASN A 248 -59.84 16.91 -5.43
N ILE A 249 -59.75 16.36 -6.64
CA ILE A 249 -59.43 17.17 -7.86
C ILE A 249 -60.34 16.77 -9.03
N PHE A 250 -61.67 16.71 -8.82
CA PHE A 250 -62.63 16.57 -9.94
C PHE A 250 -63.89 17.45 -9.84
N ASP A 251 -63.96 18.41 -8.91
CA ASP A 251 -65.10 19.33 -8.78
C ASP A 251 -64.77 20.79 -9.16
N THR A 252 -63.93 21.04 -10.15
CA THR A 252 -63.68 22.44 -10.60
C THR A 252 -63.53 22.64 -12.10
N ILE A 253 -64.16 21.81 -12.92
CA ILE A 253 -64.34 22.12 -14.35
C ILE A 253 -65.74 21.72 -14.80
N VAL A 254 -66.75 22.46 -14.33
CA VAL A 254 -68.01 22.68 -15.04
C VAL A 254 -68.40 24.14 -14.81
N ASP A 255 -67.72 25.03 -15.52
CA ASP A 255 -68.20 26.38 -15.86
C ASP A 255 -67.29 26.93 -16.97
N ALA A 256 -67.45 26.34 -18.16
CA ALA A 256 -67.01 26.88 -19.44
C ALA A 256 -67.77 26.18 -20.57
N CYS A 257 -69.10 26.39 -20.61
CA CYS A 257 -69.99 26.46 -21.78
C CYS A 257 -71.45 26.50 -21.28
#